data_AF-A0A3S4HJ49-F1
#
_entry.id   AF-A0A3S4HJ49-F1
#
_cell.length_a   1.000
_cell.length_b   1.000
_cell.length_c   1.000
_cell.angle_alpha   90.00
_cell.angle_beta   90.00
_cell.angle_gamma   90.00
#
_symmetry.space_group_name_H-M   'P 1'
#
loop_
_entity.id
_entity.type
_entity.pdbx_description
1 polymer ?
#
loop_
_entity_poly.entity_id
_entity_poly.type
_entity_poly.pdbx_seq_one_letter_code
_entity_poly.pdbx_strand_id
1 'polypeptide(L)'
;MEALSPKKQEIQQLQRALRQALLTLSPPPECGKPPSNQHEWLSTRQLAEYIDVGVYRARNLLLDMVEKGEVIVTCGSVKNSLRWYPVLPTTATSHTNIMPLSTSPPAK
;
A
#
# COMPACT_ATOMS: atom_id res chain seq x y z
N MET A 1 -17.49 17.11 -19.90
CA MET A 1 -16.31 16.90 -19.04
C MET A 1 -16.67 17.44 -17.66
N GLU A 2 -17.10 16.58 -16.74
CA GLU A 2 -17.39 17.01 -15.36
C GLU A 2 -16.08 17.39 -14.67
N ALA A 3 -15.87 18.70 -14.47
CA ALA A 3 -14.75 19.20 -13.71
C ALA A 3 -14.89 18.69 -12.26
N LEU A 4 -13.88 17.96 -11.79
CA LEU A 4 -13.81 17.51 -10.41
C LEU A 4 -13.86 18.74 -9.49
N SER A 5 -14.71 18.68 -8.46
CA SER A 5 -14.76 19.72 -7.42
C SER A 5 -13.36 19.97 -6.85
N PRO A 6 -12.99 21.22 -6.50
CA PRO A 6 -11.65 21.58 -6.00
C PRO A 6 -11.16 20.68 -4.85
N LYS A 7 -12.07 20.32 -3.93
CA LYS A 7 -11.77 19.40 -2.81
C LYS A 7 -11.39 18.00 -3.28
N LYS A 8 -12.08 17.49 -4.30
CA LYS A 8 -11.82 16.16 -4.86
C LYS A 8 -10.48 16.13 -5.60
N GLN A 9 -10.13 17.22 -6.27
CA GLN A 9 -8.81 17.37 -6.90
C GLN A 9 -7.70 17.41 -5.85
N GLU A 10 -7.88 18.14 -4.75
CA GLU A 10 -6.91 18.18 -3.65
C GLU A 10 -6.69 16.78 -3.04
N ILE A 11 -7.78 16.06 -2.74
CA ILE A 11 -7.70 14.69 -2.22
C ILE A 11 -6.91 13.78 -3.17
N GLN A 12 -7.21 13.84 -4.47
CA GLN A 12 -6.49 13.03 -5.47
C GLN A 12 -5.00 13.40 -5.56
N GLN A 13 -4.67 14.69 -5.47
CA GLN A 13 -3.27 15.14 -5.45
C GLN A 13 -2.53 14.60 -4.22
N LEU A 14 -3.16 14.66 -3.04
CA LEU A 14 -2.57 14.12 -1.81
C LEU A 14 -2.41 12.60 -1.88
N GLN A 15 -3.38 11.87 -2.42
CA GLN A 15 -3.26 10.42 -2.62
C GLN A 15 -2.12 10.06 -3.56
N ARG A 16 -1.98 10.80 -4.66
CA ARG A 16 -0.85 10.64 -5.59
C ARG A 16 0.49 10.94 -4.91
N ALA A 17 0.57 11.99 -4.11
CA ALA A 17 1.78 12.33 -3.35
C ALA A 17 2.14 11.24 -2.33
N LEU A 18 1.16 10.73 -1.58
CA LEU A 18 1.35 9.61 -0.64
C LEU A 18 1.86 8.36 -1.35
N ARG A 19 1.27 8.02 -2.50
CA ARG A 19 1.71 6.87 -3.31
C ARG A 19 3.14 7.05 -3.80
N GLN A 20 3.49 8.24 -4.27
CA GLN A 20 4.84 8.54 -4.72
C GLN A 20 5.83 8.43 -3.56
N ALA A 21 5.49 9.00 -2.40
CA ALA A 21 6.30 8.90 -1.18
C ALA A 21 6.53 7.45 -0.77
N LEU A 22 5.48 6.62 -0.80
CA LEU A 22 5.58 5.19 -0.55
C LEU A 22 6.56 4.52 -1.53
N LEU A 23 6.45 4.78 -2.83
CA LEU A 23 7.34 4.18 -3.83
C LEU A 23 8.79 4.65 -3.70
N THR A 24 9.02 5.90 -3.28
CA THR A 24 10.36 6.48 -3.14
C THR A 24 11.06 6.05 -1.86
N LEU A 25 10.33 5.97 -0.75
CA LEU A 25 10.91 5.72 0.58
C LEU A 25 10.83 4.24 1.00
N SER A 26 9.96 3.44 0.38
CA SER A 26 9.84 2.02 0.74
C SER A 26 10.97 1.20 0.12
N PRO A 27 11.45 0.17 0.82
CA PRO A 27 12.43 -0.74 0.25
C PRO A 27 11.85 -1.50 -0.95
N PRO A 28 12.70 -1.89 -1.92
CA PRO A 28 12.28 -2.68 -3.06
C PRO A 28 11.65 -4.00 -2.60
N PRO A 29 10.66 -4.52 -3.35
CA PRO A 29 10.01 -5.77 -3.01
C PRO A 29 11.00 -6.94 -3.10
N GLU A 30 10.93 -7.85 -2.13
CA GLU A 30 11.69 -9.10 -2.18
C GLU A 30 10.89 -10.11 -3.01
N CYS A 31 11.40 -10.48 -4.18
CA CYS A 31 10.76 -11.47 -5.07
C CYS A 31 9.31 -11.12 -5.44
N GLY A 32 9.03 -9.84 -5.70
CA GLY A 32 7.69 -9.36 -6.10
C GLY A 32 6.65 -9.36 -4.97
N LYS A 33 7.08 -9.57 -3.72
CA LYS A 33 6.25 -9.49 -2.52
C LYS A 33 6.73 -8.33 -1.64
N PRO A 34 5.83 -7.72 -0.84
CA PRO A 34 6.25 -6.78 0.17
C PRO A 34 7.24 -7.46 1.14
N PRO A 35 8.23 -6.73 1.66
CA PRO A 35 9.23 -7.28 2.56
C PRO A 35 8.55 -7.91 3.79
N SER A 36 8.99 -9.10 4.18
CA SER A 36 8.43 -9.82 5.33
C SER A 36 8.65 -9.06 6.65
N ASN A 37 9.70 -8.23 6.69
CA ASN A 37 10.00 -7.40 7.84
C ASN A 37 9.18 -6.10 7.81
N GLN A 38 8.05 -6.15 8.50
CA GLN A 38 7.17 -4.99 8.64
C GLN A 38 7.87 -3.77 9.25
N HIS A 39 8.98 -3.90 9.99
CA HIS A 39 9.70 -2.75 10.54
C HIS A 39 10.26 -1.79 9.49
N GLU A 40 10.50 -2.28 8.28
CA GLU A 40 11.04 -1.49 7.17
C GLU A 40 9.95 -0.72 6.41
N TRP A 41 8.68 -1.01 6.70
CA TRP A 41 7.55 -0.30 6.12
C TRP A 41 7.38 1.07 6.79
N LEU A 42 6.88 2.03 6.03
CA LEU A 42 6.76 3.42 6.46
C LEU A 42 5.62 3.61 7.44
N SER A 43 5.84 4.48 8.43
CA SER A 43 4.78 4.95 9.33
C SER A 43 3.96 6.07 8.68
N THR A 44 2.73 6.29 9.18
CA THR A 44 1.92 7.44 8.77
C THR A 44 2.67 8.75 8.97
N ARG A 45 3.42 8.87 10.08
CA ARG A 45 4.15 10.10 10.41
C ARG A 45 5.23 10.42 9.38
N GLN A 46 6.02 9.43 8.97
CA GLN A 46 7.06 9.62 7.94
C GLN A 46 6.45 10.08 6.62
N LEU A 47 5.33 9.49 6.21
CA LEU A 47 4.63 9.90 4.98
C LEU A 47 4.08 11.32 5.10
N ALA A 48 3.45 11.62 6.24
CA ALA A 48 2.86 12.91 6.52
C ALA A 48 3.91 14.04 6.53
N GLU A 49 5.07 13.80 7.15
CA GLU A 49 6.22 14.72 7.15
C GLU A 49 6.79 14.89 5.75
N TYR A 50 6.89 13.83 4.95
CA TYR A 50 7.44 13.90 3.59
C TYR A 50 6.57 14.72 2.62
N ILE A 51 5.25 14.65 2.74
CA ILE A 51 4.31 15.40 1.89
C ILE A 51 3.76 16.67 2.54
N ASP A 52 4.31 17.07 3.70
CA ASP A 52 3.92 18.22 4.50
C ASP A 52 2.40 18.31 4.79
N VAL A 53 1.84 17.24 5.36
CA VAL A 53 0.42 17.17 5.73
C VAL A 53 0.26 16.68 7.17
N GLY A 54 -0.87 17.00 7.79
CA GLY A 54 -1.20 16.49 9.12
C GLY A 54 -1.32 14.95 9.16
N VAL A 55 -0.77 14.33 10.21
CA VAL A 55 -0.74 12.86 10.39
C VAL A 55 -2.12 12.21 10.30
N TYR A 56 -3.15 12.83 10.90
CA TYR A 56 -4.53 12.33 10.82
C TYR A 56 -5.09 12.36 9.41
N ARG A 57 -4.76 13.41 8.65
CA ARG A 57 -5.21 13.57 7.26
C ARG A 57 -4.53 12.52 6.37
N ALA A 58 -3.21 12.33 6.52
CA ALA A 58 -2.48 11.26 5.83
C ALA A 58 -3.08 9.88 6.14
N ARG A 59 -3.35 9.58 7.42
CA ARG A 59 -3.95 8.30 7.83
C ARG A 59 -5.27 8.03 7.12
N ASN A 60 -6.19 8.99 7.12
CA ASN A 60 -7.51 8.80 6.52
C ASN A 60 -7.39 8.57 5.00
N LEU A 61 -6.50 9.30 4.34
CA LEU A 61 -6.24 9.10 2.91
C LEU A 61 -5.62 7.74 2.62
N LEU A 62 -4.67 7.29 3.46
CA LEU A 62 -4.05 5.98 3.32
C LEU A 62 -5.05 4.84 3.55
N LEU A 63 -5.98 4.99 4.50
CA LEU A 63 -7.06 4.02 4.70
C LEU A 63 -7.98 3.94 3.47
N ASP A 64 -8.37 5.09 2.90
CA ASP A 64 -9.15 5.13 1.66
C ASP A 64 -8.40 4.47 0.47
N MET A 65 -7.08 4.61 0.44
CA MET A 65 -6.24 3.93 -0.57
C MET A 65 -6.11 2.41 -0.33
N VAL A 66 -6.17 1.95 0.92
CA VAL A 66 -6.21 0.52 1.27
C VAL A 66 -7.52 -0.10 0.78
N GLU A 67 -8.66 0.58 0.98
CA GLU A 67 -9.96 0.12 0.48
C GLU A 67 -9.97 -0.02 -1.05
N LYS A 68 -9.20 0.81 -1.76
CA LYS A 68 -9.02 0.74 -3.22
C LYS A 68 -7.98 -0.29 -3.69
N GLY A 69 -7.25 -0.93 -2.77
CA GLY A 69 -6.18 -1.87 -3.09
C GLY A 69 -4.92 -1.22 -3.66
N GLU A 70 -4.68 0.07 -3.42
CA GLU A 70 -3.47 0.78 -3.88
C GLU A 70 -2.31 0.71 -2.89
N VAL A 71 -2.63 0.49 -1.61
CA VAL A 71 -1.67 0.46 -0.49
C VAL A 71 -2.02 -0.71 0.42
N ILE A 72 -1.01 -1.31 1.04
CA ILE A 72 -1.15 -2.36 2.04
C ILE A 72 -0.85 -1.76 3.42
N VAL A 73 -1.66 -2.13 4.41
CA VAL A 73 -1.41 -1.82 5.81
C VAL A 73 -1.22 -3.11 6.61
N THR A 74 -0.38 -3.08 7.63
CA THR A 74 -0.20 -4.22 8.53
C THR A 74 -1.47 -4.50 9.36
N CYS A 75 -1.86 -5.77 9.51
CA CYS A 75 -3.03 -6.18 10.31
C CYS A 75 -2.92 -5.83 11.82
N GLY A 76 -1.72 -5.52 12.29
CA GLY A 76 -1.44 -5.10 13.66
C GLY A 76 -0.64 -3.81 13.69
N SER A 77 -0.74 -3.10 14.81
CA SER A 77 0.06 -1.91 15.06
C SER A 77 1.47 -2.33 15.48
N VAL A 78 2.46 -2.09 14.63
CA VAL A 78 3.87 -2.38 14.97
C VAL A 78 4.38 -1.21 15.79
N LYS A 79 4.61 -1.42 17.10
CA LYS A 79 5.00 -0.35 18.07
C LYS A 79 3.99 0.81 18.16
N ASN A 80 2.68 0.53 18.18
CA ASN A 80 1.60 1.53 18.18
C ASN A 80 1.51 2.41 16.92
N SER A 81 2.23 2.08 15.84
CA SER A 81 2.06 2.72 14.53
C SER A 81 1.57 1.73 13.48
N LEU A 82 0.59 2.17 12.69
CA LEU A 82 0.27 1.52 11.42
C LEU A 82 1.45 1.65 10.47
N ARG A 83 1.70 0.60 9.71
CA ARG A 83 2.76 0.56 8.72
C ARG A 83 2.20 0.31 7.34
N TRP A 84 2.75 1.04 6.37
CA TRP A 84 2.21 1.18 5.03
C TRP A 84 3.24 0.76 3.99
N TYR A 85 2.77 0.06 2.96
CA TYR A 85 3.59 -0.37 1.83
C TYR A 85 2.82 -0.18 0.52
N PRO A 86 3.47 0.31 -0.56
CA PRO A 86 2.78 0.48 -1.84
C PRO A 86 2.44 -0.87 -2.47
N VAL A 87 1.22 -1.00 -3.02
CA VAL A 87 0.93 -2.09 -3.95
C VAL A 87 1.58 -1.74 -5.27
N LEU A 88 2.63 -2.48 -5.63
CA LEU A 88 3.16 -2.38 -6.98
C LEU A 88 2.13 -2.95 -7.94
N PRO A 89 1.80 -2.24 -9.04
CA PRO A 89 0.96 -2.80 -10.07
C PRO A 89 1.71 -4.00 -10.64
N THR A 90 1.34 -5.20 -10.22
CA THR A 90 1.81 -6.42 -10.86
C THR A 90 1.20 -6.40 -12.26
N THR A 91 1.95 -5.95 -13.26
CA THR A 91 1.56 -6.05 -14.68
C THR A 91 1.62 -7.50 -15.18
N ALA A 92 1.28 -8.46 -14.32
CA ALA A 92 1.21 -9.89 -14.58
C ALA A 92 0.55 -10.59 -13.38
N THR A 93 -0.78 -10.58 -13.31
CA THR A 93 -1.51 -11.71 -12.70
C THR A 93 -2.79 -11.91 -13.48
N SER A 94 -2.62 -12.68 -14.55
CA SER A 94 -3.65 -13.47 -15.17
C SER A 94 -4.57 -14.08 -14.11
N HIS A 95 -5.84 -13.98 -14.41
CA HIS A 95 -6.99 -14.40 -13.64
C HIS A 95 -7.00 -15.93 -13.41
N THR A 96 -6.12 -16.50 -12.59
CA THR A 96 -6.20 -17.90 -12.17
C THR A 96 -5.40 -18.15 -10.89
N ASN A 97 -6.04 -18.12 -9.72
CA ASN A 97 -5.85 -19.19 -8.72
C ASN A 97 -6.88 -19.06 -7.59
N ILE A 98 -8.02 -19.72 -7.78
CA ILE A 98 -8.81 -20.25 -6.67
C ILE A 98 -7.96 -21.39 -6.07
N MET A 99 -7.54 -21.18 -4.83
CA MET A 99 -7.15 -22.10 -3.74
C MET A 99 -6.61 -23.54 -3.98
N PRO A 100 -5.76 -24.02 -3.04
CA PRO A 100 -4.92 -25.19 -3.19
C PRO A 100 -5.58 -26.46 -2.64
N LEU A 101 -5.23 -27.63 -3.19
CA LEU A 101 -5.22 -28.85 -2.40
C LEU A 101 -4.07 -29.77 -2.83
N SER A 102 -3.18 -29.94 -1.86
CA SER A 102 -2.21 -31.02 -1.71
C SER A 102 -2.75 -32.37 -2.21
N THR A 103 -2.02 -33.01 -3.13
CA THR A 103 -1.65 -34.43 -2.97
C THR A 103 -0.37 -34.71 -3.75
N SER A 104 0.58 -35.31 -3.05
CA SER A 104 1.94 -35.70 -3.42
C SER A 104 2.00 -36.72 -4.59
N PRO A 105 3.11 -36.80 -5.35
CA PRO A 105 3.36 -37.80 -6.40
C PRO A 105 4.20 -39.00 -5.84
N PRO A 106 4.78 -39.90 -6.66
CA PRO A 106 4.17 -41.07 -7.31
C PRO A 106 4.94 -42.39 -7.02
N ALA A 107 4.34 -43.56 -7.29
CA ALA A 107 5.00 -44.87 -7.50
C ALA A 107 3.89 -45.89 -7.87
N LYS A 108 3.98 -46.80 -8.85
CA LYS A 108 5.06 -47.47 -9.56
C LYS A 108 4.52 -47.97 -10.90
#